data_AF-A0A8D8JL45-F1
#
_entry.id   AF-A0A8D8JL45-F1
#
_cell.length_a   1.000
_cell.length_b   1.000
_cell.length_c   1.000
_cell.angle_alpha   90.00
_cell.angle_beta   90.00
_cell.angle_gamma   90.00
#
_symmetry.space_group_name_H-M   'P 1'
#
loop_
_entity.id
_entity.type
_entity.pdbx_description
1 polymer ?
#
loop_
_entity_poly.entity_id
_entity_poly.type
_entity_poly.pdbx_seq_one_letter_code
_entity_poly.pdbx_strand_id
1 'polypeptide(L)'
;EQFDNCQNRNPHDPHSVVLFTSCARATREFNSICKPCDYFTPFFVKMVRKLKFHEQKLLKKVDFFNWKETNNLNEVKVMRKYNVQKREDYTTYNKLSRNIRELAGKIAEIDARHPFRTEMNALLLEKLYVMGLIATKWDLENASKLSASSFCRRRLPVVLLRSKMAENISQATQLIEHGHVRVGAEVVKDPAFLVPRTLEDFVTWVDGSAIRKHVLEYNDMRDDFEL
;
A
#
# COMPACT_ATOMS: atom_id res chain seq x y z
N GLU A 1 -4.93 -58.19 -1.74
CA GLU A 1 -6.17 -58.16 -2.53
C GLU A 1 -6.58 -56.72 -2.72
N GLN A 2 -6.62 -56.30 -3.99
CA GLN A 2 -7.41 -55.21 -4.59
C GLN A 2 -7.54 -53.89 -3.83
N PHE A 3 -6.82 -52.87 -4.30
CA PHE A 3 -7.41 -51.60 -4.75
C PHE A 3 -6.34 -50.86 -5.56
N ASP A 4 -6.35 -51.09 -6.88
CA ASP A 4 -5.55 -50.35 -7.86
C ASP A 4 -6.47 -49.84 -8.97
N ASN A 5 -6.12 -48.66 -9.47
CA ASN A 5 -6.51 -48.06 -10.76
C ASN A 5 -7.93 -47.52 -10.94
N CYS A 6 -8.04 -46.19 -10.84
CA CYS A 6 -8.82 -45.41 -11.80
C CYS A 6 -7.91 -44.35 -12.42
N GLN A 7 -7.28 -44.74 -13.53
CA GLN A 7 -6.57 -43.85 -14.45
C GLN A 7 -7.55 -42.90 -15.17
N ASN A 8 -7.03 -41.71 -15.49
CA ASN A 8 -7.17 -40.98 -16.75
C ASN A 8 -8.50 -41.09 -17.52
N ARG A 9 -9.19 -39.95 -17.71
CA ARG A 9 -9.86 -39.66 -18.99
C ARG A 9 -9.85 -38.14 -19.30
N ASN A 10 -9.25 -37.81 -20.43
CA ASN A 10 -9.24 -36.48 -21.06
C ASN A 10 -10.60 -36.14 -21.70
N PRO A 11 -10.88 -34.84 -21.97
CA PRO A 11 -12.19 -34.35 -22.36
C PRO A 11 -12.25 -34.00 -23.85
N HIS A 12 -12.63 -34.92 -24.73
CA HIS A 12 -13.09 -34.63 -26.09
C HIS A 12 -13.93 -35.80 -26.59
N ASP A 13 -15.25 -35.64 -26.69
CA ASP A 13 -15.99 -35.87 -27.94
C ASP A 13 -17.49 -35.50 -27.80
N PRO A 14 -18.06 -34.81 -28.81
CA PRO A 14 -19.47 -34.43 -28.87
C PRO A 14 -20.27 -35.53 -29.58
N HIS A 15 -21.52 -35.79 -29.19
CA HIS A 15 -22.65 -36.26 -30.02
C HIS A 15 -23.74 -36.88 -29.13
N SER A 16 -24.76 -36.10 -28.78
CA SER A 16 -26.18 -36.48 -28.89
C SER A 16 -27.04 -35.42 -28.22
N VAL A 17 -27.45 -34.44 -29.02
CA VAL A 17 -28.69 -33.68 -28.85
C VAL A 17 -29.84 -34.70 -28.84
N VAL A 18 -30.90 -34.45 -28.05
CA VAL A 18 -32.32 -34.58 -28.44
C VAL A 18 -33.23 -34.51 -27.18
N LEU A 19 -34.00 -33.41 -27.14
CA LEU A 19 -35.35 -33.19 -26.61
C LEU A 19 -35.57 -33.18 -25.08
N PHE A 20 -35.83 -31.99 -24.49
CA PHE A 20 -37.09 -31.23 -24.45
C PHE A 20 -38.19 -31.84 -23.54
N THR A 21 -38.35 -31.15 -22.41
CA THR A 21 -39.60 -30.67 -21.80
C THR A 21 -40.53 -31.56 -20.97
N SER A 22 -40.82 -30.99 -19.80
CA SER A 22 -42.07 -30.99 -19.03
C SER A 22 -42.32 -32.17 -18.09
N CYS A 23 -42.30 -31.90 -16.78
CA CYS A 23 -43.53 -31.79 -16.01
C CYS A 23 -43.21 -31.25 -14.61
N ALA A 24 -43.86 -30.16 -14.24
CA ALA A 24 -43.89 -29.66 -12.87
C ALA A 24 -44.89 -30.47 -12.04
N ARG A 25 -44.62 -30.64 -10.74
CA ARG A 25 -45.50 -30.25 -9.60
C ARG A 25 -45.46 -31.26 -8.44
N ALA A 26 -45.44 -30.68 -7.22
CA ALA A 26 -45.78 -31.26 -5.90
C ALA A 26 -44.71 -32.20 -5.28
N THR A 27 -44.31 -32.11 -4.00
CA THR A 27 -44.88 -31.42 -2.82
C THR A 27 -43.82 -31.31 -1.72
N ARG A 28 -44.04 -30.30 -0.87
CA ARG A 28 -43.50 -29.99 0.46
C ARG A 28 -43.15 -31.18 1.37
N GLU A 29 -42.32 -30.81 2.36
CA GLU A 29 -42.05 -31.43 3.68
C GLU A 29 -40.94 -32.50 3.71
N PHE A 30 -39.74 -32.09 4.12
CA PHE A 30 -39.19 -32.47 5.44
C PHE A 30 -38.11 -31.47 5.86
N ASN A 31 -38.38 -30.80 6.97
CA ASN A 31 -37.44 -29.94 7.67
C ASN A 31 -36.40 -30.79 8.41
N SER A 32 -35.24 -30.19 8.63
CA SER A 32 -34.34 -30.35 9.78
C SER A 32 -33.03 -31.14 9.58
N ILE A 33 -31.98 -30.49 10.10
CA ILE A 33 -30.65 -31.01 10.47
C ILE A 33 -29.55 -30.86 9.39
N CYS A 34 -29.00 -29.64 9.28
CA CYS A 34 -27.59 -29.34 9.56
C CYS A 34 -27.23 -27.92 9.12
N LYS A 35 -26.81 -27.09 10.07
CA LYS A 35 -26.29 -25.73 9.84
C LYS A 35 -24.83 -25.80 9.36
N PRO A 36 -24.42 -25.01 8.35
CA PRO A 36 -23.05 -24.54 8.26
C PRO A 36 -22.87 -23.34 9.18
N CYS A 37 -21.88 -23.44 10.06
CA CYS A 37 -21.50 -22.43 11.04
C CYS A 37 -20.65 -21.35 10.35
N ASP A 38 -21.27 -20.35 9.74
CA ASP A 38 -20.54 -19.18 9.22
C ASP A 38 -20.27 -18.18 10.36
N TYR A 39 -19.29 -18.50 11.21
CA TYR A 39 -18.63 -17.52 12.05
C TYR A 39 -17.56 -16.77 11.25
N PHE A 40 -18.03 -15.90 10.35
CA PHE A 40 -17.22 -14.79 9.88
C PHE A 40 -18.10 -13.55 9.95
N THR A 41 -18.12 -12.91 11.12
CA THR A 41 -18.83 -11.66 11.32
C THR A 41 -18.13 -10.58 10.50
N PRO A 42 -18.73 -10.03 9.43
CA PRO A 42 -18.26 -8.77 8.92
C PRO A 42 -18.66 -7.72 9.96
N PHE A 43 -17.69 -6.93 10.38
CA PHE A 43 -17.85 -5.75 11.23
C PHE A 43 -19.09 -4.95 10.79
N PHE A 44 -20.20 -5.10 11.52
CA PHE A 44 -21.48 -4.46 11.20
C PHE A 44 -21.39 -2.98 11.59
N VAL A 45 -20.79 -2.17 10.72
CA VAL A 45 -20.87 -0.71 10.85
C VAL A 45 -22.32 -0.33 10.57
N LYS A 46 -23.05 -0.02 11.64
CA LYS A 46 -24.45 0.39 11.63
C LYS A 46 -24.60 1.67 10.79
N MET A 47 -24.85 1.53 9.48
CA MET A 47 -25.12 2.66 8.60
C MET A 47 -26.45 3.31 9.01
N VAL A 48 -26.40 4.58 9.40
CA VAL A 48 -27.58 5.37 9.74
C VAL A 48 -28.52 5.42 8.53
N ARG A 49 -29.82 5.29 8.76
CA ARG A 49 -30.84 5.39 7.70
C ARG A 49 -30.67 6.69 6.89
N LYS A 50 -30.98 6.64 5.59
CA LYS A 50 -31.02 7.86 4.78
C LYS A 50 -32.14 8.79 5.27
N LEU A 51 -31.79 10.04 5.58
CA LEU A 51 -32.73 11.07 6.02
C LEU A 51 -33.69 11.46 4.88
N LYS A 52 -34.96 11.71 5.21
CA LYS A 52 -35.94 12.27 4.27
C LYS A 52 -35.63 13.75 3.99
N PHE A 53 -36.15 14.28 2.89
CA PHE A 53 -35.85 15.65 2.45
C PHE A 53 -36.09 16.72 3.53
N HIS A 54 -37.22 16.66 4.26
CA HIS A 54 -37.53 17.60 5.33
C HIS A 54 -36.58 17.47 6.53
N GLU A 55 -36.20 16.24 6.88
CA GLU A 55 -35.23 15.96 7.95
C GLU A 55 -33.84 16.49 7.60
N GLN A 56 -33.40 16.30 6.36
CA GLN A 56 -32.11 16.81 5.86
C GLN A 56 -32.10 18.34 5.77
N LYS A 57 -33.24 18.96 5.45
CA LYS A 57 -33.39 20.43 5.44
C LYS A 57 -33.26 21.04 6.83
N LEU A 58 -33.69 20.32 7.88
CA LEU A 58 -33.52 20.70 9.29
C LEU A 58 -32.09 20.40 9.78
N LEU A 59 -31.58 19.20 9.48
CA LEU A 59 -30.32 18.66 10.00
C LEU A 59 -29.14 18.86 9.02
N LYS A 60 -28.99 20.07 8.48
CA LYS A 60 -27.94 20.36 7.47
C LYS A 60 -26.50 20.27 7.98
N LYS A 61 -26.30 20.44 9.29
CA LYS A 61 -24.96 20.45 9.93
C LYS A 61 -24.60 19.11 10.58
N VAL A 62 -25.55 18.17 10.66
CA VAL A 62 -25.39 16.93 11.42
C VAL A 62 -24.86 15.86 10.49
N ASP A 63 -23.54 15.64 10.56
CA ASP A 63 -22.86 14.53 9.91
C ASP A 63 -22.05 13.75 10.95
N PHE A 64 -22.41 12.48 11.19
CA PHE A 64 -21.71 11.64 12.18
C PHE A 64 -20.29 11.24 11.75
N PHE A 65 -20.01 11.28 10.43
CA PHE A 65 -18.75 10.77 9.88
C PHE A 65 -17.74 11.87 9.53
N ASN A 66 -18.21 13.07 9.20
CA ASN A 66 -17.36 14.14 8.69
C ASN A 66 -17.48 15.38 9.58
N TRP A 67 -16.65 15.43 10.62
CA TRP A 67 -16.54 16.61 11.47
C TRP A 67 -15.47 17.57 10.94
N LYS A 68 -15.74 18.87 10.98
CA LYS A 68 -14.86 19.91 10.37
C LYS A 68 -13.43 19.92 10.92
N GLU A 69 -13.27 19.58 12.20
CA GLU A 69 -11.97 19.57 12.88
C GLU A 69 -11.13 18.34 12.55
N THR A 70 -11.77 17.25 12.12
CA THR A 70 -11.08 15.99 11.89
C THR A 70 -10.71 15.86 10.42
N ASN A 71 -9.47 16.21 10.06
CA ASN A 71 -8.89 15.93 8.73
C ASN A 71 -8.63 14.41 8.50
N ASN A 72 -9.47 13.56 9.07
CA ASN A 72 -9.33 12.11 9.11
C ASN A 72 -9.45 11.50 7.70
N LEU A 73 -10.35 12.02 6.88
CA LEU A 73 -10.63 11.46 5.55
C LEU A 73 -9.40 11.52 4.65
N ASN A 74 -8.66 12.63 4.62
CA ASN A 74 -7.45 12.74 3.81
C ASN A 74 -6.34 11.86 4.36
N GLU A 75 -6.19 11.81 5.68
CA GLU A 75 -5.20 10.96 6.32
C GLU A 75 -5.46 9.47 6.04
N VAL A 76 -6.70 8.99 6.22
CA VAL A 76 -7.09 7.61 5.90
C VAL A 76 -6.90 7.31 4.41
N LYS A 77 -7.23 8.24 3.51
CA LYS A 77 -6.96 8.09 2.07
C LYS A 77 -5.48 7.86 1.79
N VAL A 78 -4.60 8.67 2.39
CA VAL A 78 -3.16 8.56 2.19
C VAL A 78 -2.60 7.28 2.84
N MET A 79 -3.07 6.93 4.03
CA MET A 79 -2.68 5.69 4.71
C MET A 79 -3.05 4.45 3.89
N ARG A 80 -4.28 4.39 3.37
CA ARG A 80 -4.72 3.29 2.49
C ARG A 80 -3.93 3.26 1.19
N LYS A 81 -3.66 4.42 0.58
CA LYS A 81 -2.91 4.52 -0.68
C LYS A 81 -1.49 3.96 -0.58
N TYR A 82 -0.79 4.19 0.53
CA TYR A 82 0.60 3.77 0.71
C TYR A 82 0.78 2.65 1.74
N ASN A 83 -0.30 1.97 2.13
CA ASN A 83 -0.31 0.93 3.15
C ASN A 83 0.48 1.32 4.42
N VAL A 84 0.15 2.47 5.01
CA VAL A 84 0.73 2.90 6.29
C VAL A 84 -0.04 2.23 7.42
N GLN A 85 0.62 1.33 8.14
CA GLN A 85 0.01 0.55 9.23
C GLN A 85 -0.23 1.40 10.48
N LYS A 86 0.80 2.14 10.93
CA LYS A 86 0.75 2.96 12.13
C LYS A 86 0.27 4.38 11.83
N ARG A 87 -0.73 4.85 12.57
CA ARG A 87 -1.23 6.23 12.48
C ARG A 87 -0.19 7.26 12.95
N GLU A 88 0.61 6.86 13.93
CA GLU A 88 1.67 7.66 14.54
C GLU A 88 2.73 8.10 13.50
N ASP A 89 3.11 7.20 12.60
CA ASP A 89 4.07 7.47 11.53
C ASP A 89 3.56 8.60 10.63
N TYR A 90 2.30 8.53 10.20
CA TYR A 90 1.70 9.58 9.37
C TYR A 90 1.66 10.92 10.09
N THR A 91 1.24 10.92 11.35
CA THR A 91 1.19 12.14 12.17
C THR A 91 2.58 12.77 12.28
N THR A 92 3.62 11.93 12.46
CA THR A 92 5.02 12.36 12.52
C THR A 92 5.49 12.94 11.19
N TYR A 93 5.19 12.29 10.05
CA TYR A 93 5.52 12.84 8.72
C TYR A 93 4.82 14.16 8.44
N ASN A 94 3.56 14.32 8.90
CA ASN A 94 2.84 15.56 8.75
C ASN A 94 3.51 16.69 9.54
N LYS A 95 3.89 16.44 10.80
CA LYS A 95 4.66 17.37 11.63
C LYS A 95 6.00 17.75 10.98
N LEU A 96 6.77 16.76 10.51
CA LEU A 96 8.05 17.00 9.83
C LEU A 96 7.87 17.85 8.58
N SER A 97 6.87 17.56 7.75
CA SER A 97 6.60 18.35 6.55
C SER A 97 6.20 19.80 6.88
N ARG A 98 5.51 20.02 8.02
CA ARG A 98 5.18 21.36 8.51
C ARG A 98 6.44 22.11 8.95
N ASN A 99 7.31 21.46 9.71
CA ASN A 99 8.57 22.06 10.16
C ASN A 99 9.46 22.48 8.98
N ILE A 100 9.53 21.66 7.93
CA ILE A 100 10.28 22.00 6.71
C ILE A 100 9.65 23.21 6.00
N ARG A 101 8.33 23.26 5.90
CA ARG A 101 7.61 24.40 5.31
C ARG A 101 7.82 25.69 6.11
N GLU A 102 7.80 25.61 7.43
CA GLU A 102 8.10 26.75 8.31
C GLU A 102 9.54 27.24 8.15
N LEU A 103 10.50 26.32 8.06
CA LEU A 103 11.90 26.66 7.80
C LEU A 103 12.07 27.33 6.43
N ALA A 104 11.44 26.79 5.39
CA ALA A 104 11.44 27.38 4.05
C ALA A 104 10.80 28.78 4.05
N GLY A 105 9.72 28.99 4.82
CA GLY A 105 9.09 30.29 5.01
C GLY A 105 10.04 31.31 5.67
N LYS A 106 10.70 30.93 6.76
CA LYS A 106 11.71 31.78 7.42
C LYS A 106 12.87 32.15 6.51
N ILE A 107 13.35 31.23 5.68
CA ILE A 107 14.40 31.52 4.70
C ILE A 107 13.90 32.49 3.62
N ALA A 108 12.62 32.36 3.22
CA ALA A 108 12.02 33.25 2.24
C ALA A 108 11.82 34.69 2.75
N GLU A 109 11.57 34.87 4.06
CA GLU A 109 11.42 36.17 4.71
C GLU A 109 12.74 36.97 4.80
N ILE A 110 13.89 36.29 4.84
CA ILE A 110 15.22 36.94 4.89
C ILE A 110 15.52 37.63 3.56
N ASP A 111 16.21 38.77 3.59
CA ASP A 111 16.56 39.50 2.36
C ASP A 111 17.42 38.68 1.40
N ALA A 112 17.18 38.85 0.09
CA ALA A 112 17.85 38.09 -0.97
C ALA A 112 19.35 38.40 -1.10
N ARG A 113 19.80 39.58 -0.64
CA ARG A 113 21.20 40.00 -0.75
C ARG A 113 22.09 39.40 0.33
N HIS A 114 21.50 38.88 1.41
CA HIS A 114 22.25 38.39 2.55
C HIS A 114 22.87 37.01 2.28
N PRO A 115 24.18 36.79 2.53
CA PRO A 115 24.86 35.52 2.20
C PRO A 115 24.26 34.29 2.91
N PHE A 116 23.80 34.47 4.16
CA PHE A 116 23.12 33.42 4.92
C PHE A 116 21.92 32.80 4.20
N ARG A 117 21.14 33.58 3.44
CA ARG A 117 19.99 33.04 2.71
C ARG A 117 20.44 32.05 1.64
N THR A 118 21.50 32.39 0.90
CA THR A 118 22.06 31.53 -0.15
C THR A 118 22.60 30.22 0.43
N GLU A 119 23.36 30.31 1.52
CA GLU A 119 23.93 29.14 2.21
C GLU A 119 22.85 28.21 2.78
N MET A 120 21.90 28.76 3.55
CA MET A 120 20.84 27.97 4.16
C MET A 120 19.90 27.36 3.12
N ASN A 121 19.60 28.09 2.04
CA ASN A 121 18.80 27.57 0.94
C ASN A 121 19.50 26.39 0.26
N ALA A 122 20.80 26.51 -0.03
CA ALA A 122 21.58 25.43 -0.63
C ALA A 122 21.59 24.18 0.26
N LEU A 123 21.88 24.34 1.56
CA LEU A 123 21.90 23.23 2.53
C LEU A 123 20.54 22.54 2.67
N LEU A 124 19.45 23.32 2.74
CA LEU A 124 18.11 22.76 2.84
C LEU A 124 17.74 21.96 1.58
N LEU A 125 17.96 22.54 0.40
CA LEU A 125 17.62 21.90 -0.87
C LEU A 125 18.48 20.66 -1.13
N GLU A 126 19.77 20.70 -0.80
CA GLU A 126 20.66 19.54 -0.90
C GLU A 126 20.17 18.39 -0.02
N LYS A 127 19.87 18.66 1.25
CA LYS A 127 19.37 17.64 2.18
C LYS A 127 18.04 17.03 1.70
N LEU A 128 17.10 17.86 1.25
CA LEU A 128 15.81 17.39 0.74
C LEU A 128 15.94 16.59 -0.56
N TYR A 129 16.90 16.95 -1.41
CA TYR A 129 17.21 16.24 -2.64
C TYR A 129 17.82 14.86 -2.37
N VAL A 130 18.84 14.78 -1.51
CA VAL A 130 19.49 13.51 -1.12
C VAL A 130 18.50 12.55 -0.47
N MET A 131 17.61 13.05 0.40
CA MET A 131 16.53 12.24 0.98
C MET A 131 15.46 11.81 -0.05
N GLY A 132 15.41 12.44 -1.22
CA GLY A 132 14.48 12.09 -2.29
C GLY A 132 13.08 12.67 -2.16
N LEU A 133 12.90 13.69 -1.31
CA LEU A 133 11.60 14.35 -1.13
C LEU A 133 11.26 15.29 -2.30
N ILE A 134 12.28 15.91 -2.89
CA ILE A 134 12.18 16.83 -4.02
C ILE A 134 12.88 16.24 -5.24
N ALA A 135 12.38 16.57 -6.44
CA ALA A 135 12.96 16.15 -7.72
C ALA A 135 14.14 17.01 -8.18
N THR A 136 14.09 18.33 -7.96
CA THR A 136 15.09 19.30 -8.42
C THR A 136 15.58 20.21 -7.29
N LYS A 137 16.83 20.67 -7.36
CA LYS A 137 17.48 21.48 -6.31
C LYS A 137 17.45 23.00 -6.52
N TRP A 138 16.73 23.47 -7.54
CA TRP A 138 16.80 24.88 -7.97
C TRP A 138 15.83 25.78 -7.19
N ASP A 139 14.62 25.30 -6.91
CA ASP A 139 13.52 26.14 -6.44
C ASP A 139 13.16 25.87 -4.97
N LEU A 140 13.12 26.94 -4.16
CA LEU A 140 12.63 26.90 -2.78
C LEU A 140 11.12 26.58 -2.70
N GLU A 141 10.36 26.86 -3.77
CA GLU A 141 8.93 26.53 -3.84
C GLU A 141 8.66 25.03 -3.69
N ASN A 142 9.59 24.18 -4.12
CA ASN A 142 9.43 22.74 -3.98
C ASN A 142 9.44 22.33 -2.50
N ALA A 143 10.19 23.04 -1.65
CA ALA A 143 10.19 22.83 -0.21
C ALA A 143 8.89 23.32 0.44
N SER A 144 8.30 24.43 -0.03
CA SER A 144 7.02 24.94 0.49
C SER A 144 5.83 24.05 0.12
N LYS A 145 5.90 23.30 -0.98
CA LYS A 145 4.87 22.35 -1.44
C LYS A 145 4.96 20.95 -0.80
N LEU A 146 5.90 20.73 0.12
CA LEU A 146 6.13 19.42 0.73
C LEU A 146 4.94 18.93 1.58
N SER A 147 4.45 17.74 1.27
CA SER A 147 3.39 17.06 2.01
C SER A 147 3.87 15.74 2.62
N ALA A 148 3.13 15.22 3.61
CA ALA A 148 3.37 13.89 4.21
C ALA A 148 3.43 12.77 3.16
N SER A 149 2.66 12.88 2.08
CA SER A 149 2.69 11.96 0.94
C SER A 149 4.08 11.81 0.32
N SER A 150 4.92 12.85 0.37
CA SER A 150 6.28 12.80 -0.17
C SER A 150 7.18 11.84 0.61
N PHE A 151 7.01 11.79 1.93
CA PHE A 151 7.67 10.80 2.79
C PHE A 151 7.13 9.40 2.54
N CYS A 152 5.80 9.25 2.44
CA CYS A 152 5.19 7.94 2.17
C CYS A 152 5.69 7.31 0.87
N ARG A 153 5.98 8.11 -0.17
CA ARG A 153 6.57 7.63 -1.43
C ARG A 153 8.01 7.12 -1.31
N ARG A 154 8.74 7.55 -0.29
CA ARG A 154 10.13 7.12 -0.02
C ARG A 154 10.22 5.93 0.94
N ARG A 155 9.10 5.44 1.45
CA ARG A 155 9.07 4.21 2.26
C ARG A 155 9.46 3.02 1.38
N LEU A 156 10.19 2.07 1.97
CA LEU A 156 10.70 0.88 1.29
C LEU A 156 9.65 0.13 0.45
N PRO A 157 8.41 -0.16 0.93
CA PRO A 157 7.42 -0.88 0.12
C PRO A 157 7.04 -0.14 -1.18
N VAL A 158 7.01 1.18 -1.17
CA VAL A 158 6.65 1.99 -2.35
C VAL A 158 7.82 2.06 -3.33
N VAL A 159 9.05 2.09 -2.82
CA VAL A 159 10.27 2.02 -3.65
C VAL A 159 10.34 0.66 -4.36
N LEU A 160 10.06 -0.45 -3.66
CA LEU A 160 9.99 -1.79 -4.26
C LEU A 160 8.98 -1.87 -5.41
N LEU A 161 7.80 -1.29 -5.24
CA LEU A 161 6.79 -1.23 -6.29
C LEU A 161 7.27 -0.42 -7.50
N ARG A 162 7.99 0.68 -7.27
CA ARG A 162 8.55 1.50 -8.35
C ARG A 162 9.64 0.76 -9.12
N SER A 163 10.49 0.02 -8.41
CA SER A 163 11.53 -0.84 -8.99
C SER A 163 11.00 -2.17 -9.52
N LYS A 164 9.68 -2.38 -9.54
CA LYS A 164 9.00 -3.58 -10.08
C LYS A 164 9.40 -4.91 -9.41
N MET A 165 9.89 -4.86 -8.17
CA MET A 165 10.15 -6.07 -7.38
C MET A 165 8.88 -6.72 -6.82
N ALA A 166 7.81 -5.93 -6.66
CA ALA A 166 6.50 -6.40 -6.22
C ALA A 166 5.41 -5.72 -7.05
N GLU A 167 4.28 -6.40 -7.24
CA GLU A 167 3.14 -5.89 -7.99
C GLU A 167 2.24 -4.97 -7.14
N ASN A 168 2.09 -5.31 -5.86
CA ASN A 168 1.21 -4.61 -4.92
C ASN A 168 1.96 -4.12 -3.69
N ILE A 169 1.52 -2.99 -3.10
CA ILE A 169 2.13 -2.42 -1.89
C ILE A 169 1.94 -3.35 -0.69
N SER A 170 0.78 -4.01 -0.58
CA SER A 170 0.51 -4.96 0.51
C SER A 170 1.44 -6.18 0.45
N GLN A 171 1.64 -6.74 -0.74
CA GLN A 171 2.61 -7.82 -0.95
C GLN A 171 4.02 -7.35 -0.63
N ALA A 172 4.44 -6.19 -1.14
CA ALA A 172 5.74 -5.60 -0.82
C ALA A 172 5.98 -5.46 0.69
N THR A 173 4.93 -5.10 1.44
CA THR A 173 5.00 -4.99 2.91
C THR A 173 5.27 -6.36 3.55
N GLN A 174 4.55 -7.40 3.13
CA GLN A 174 4.75 -8.77 3.62
C GLN A 174 6.15 -9.31 3.31
N LEU A 175 6.68 -9.02 2.10
CA LEU A 175 8.02 -9.44 1.70
C LEU A 175 9.11 -8.83 2.59
N ILE A 176 8.93 -7.57 2.98
CA ILE A 176 9.84 -6.87 3.90
C ILE A 176 9.71 -7.46 5.32
N GLU A 177 8.49 -7.65 5.81
CA GLU A 177 8.25 -8.23 7.15
C GLU A 177 8.84 -9.65 7.30
N HIS A 178 8.78 -10.45 6.24
CA HIS A 178 9.42 -11.76 6.17
C HIS A 178 10.96 -11.69 6.06
N GLY A 179 11.51 -10.55 5.65
CA GLY A 179 12.95 -10.32 5.55
C GLY A 179 13.58 -10.82 4.25
N HIS A 180 12.86 -10.78 3.13
CA HIS A 180 13.40 -11.15 1.81
C HIS A 180 14.20 -10.03 1.13
N VAL A 181 14.11 -8.80 1.65
CA VAL A 181 14.69 -7.60 1.05
C VAL A 181 15.85 -7.11 1.91
N ARG A 182 16.96 -6.74 1.25
CA ARG A 182 18.08 -6.01 1.87
C ARG A 182 18.31 -4.67 1.20
N VAL A 183 18.89 -3.74 1.95
CA VAL A 183 19.35 -2.45 1.44
C VAL A 183 20.84 -2.38 1.68
N GLY A 184 21.64 -2.45 0.61
CA GLY A 184 23.08 -2.63 0.72
C GLY A 184 23.41 -4.01 1.31
N ALA A 185 24.13 -4.03 2.43
CA ALA A 185 24.53 -5.27 3.10
C ALA A 185 23.50 -5.78 4.13
N GLU A 186 22.65 -4.90 4.68
CA GLU A 186 21.79 -5.22 5.81
C GLU A 186 20.37 -5.63 5.37
N VAL A 187 19.84 -6.65 6.02
CA VAL A 187 18.45 -7.11 5.82
C VAL A 187 17.50 -6.20 6.60
N VAL A 188 16.54 -5.60 5.92
CA VAL A 188 15.58 -4.66 6.52
C VAL A 188 14.25 -5.36 6.73
N LYS A 189 13.77 -5.39 7.98
CA LYS A 189 12.45 -5.97 8.35
C LYS A 189 11.36 -4.91 8.54
N ASP A 190 11.74 -3.66 8.75
CA ASP A 190 10.79 -2.58 9.01
C ASP A 190 10.26 -1.95 7.71
N PRO A 191 8.95 -2.01 7.42
CA PRO A 191 8.38 -1.37 6.23
C PRO A 191 8.34 0.17 6.34
N ALA A 192 8.58 0.72 7.54
CA ALA A 192 8.69 2.15 7.79
C ALA A 192 10.05 2.75 7.41
N PHE A 193 11.01 1.93 6.97
CA PHE A 193 12.32 2.41 6.54
C PHE A 193 12.22 3.38 5.35
N LEU A 194 12.82 4.57 5.48
CA LEU A 194 12.88 5.59 4.43
C LEU A 194 14.16 5.43 3.63
N VAL A 195 14.03 5.16 2.34
CA VAL A 195 15.17 4.95 1.44
C VAL A 195 15.61 6.31 0.86
N PRO A 196 16.82 6.81 1.14
CA PRO A 196 17.38 7.99 0.45
C PRO A 196 17.74 7.66 -0.99
N ARG A 197 17.98 8.67 -1.84
CA ARG A 197 18.26 8.43 -3.28
C ARG A 197 19.49 7.58 -3.49
N THR A 198 20.53 7.79 -2.68
CA THR A 198 21.80 7.07 -2.77
C THR A 198 21.68 5.58 -2.45
N LEU A 199 20.69 5.18 -1.65
CA LEU A 199 20.48 3.78 -1.27
C LEU A 199 19.48 3.04 -2.18
N GLU A 200 18.83 3.75 -3.09
CA GLU A 200 17.78 3.18 -3.93
C GLU A 200 18.32 2.10 -4.88
N ASP A 201 19.54 2.28 -5.38
CA ASP A 201 20.19 1.34 -6.30
C ASP A 201 20.65 0.06 -5.60
N PHE A 202 20.82 0.10 -4.27
CA PHE A 202 21.29 -1.03 -3.48
C PHE A 202 20.15 -1.87 -2.89
N VAL A 203 18.90 -1.62 -3.28
CA VAL A 203 17.76 -2.42 -2.82
C VAL A 203 17.71 -3.71 -3.65
N THR A 204 18.03 -4.84 -3.02
CA THR A 204 18.10 -6.15 -3.68
C THR A 204 17.46 -7.24 -2.84
N TRP A 205 17.21 -8.40 -3.44
CA TRP A 205 16.82 -9.59 -2.70
C TRP A 205 17.99 -10.10 -1.85
N VAL A 206 17.65 -10.66 -0.69
CA VAL A 206 18.59 -11.46 0.11
C VAL A 206 19.01 -12.69 -0.70
N ASP A 207 20.30 -13.05 -0.66
CA ASP A 207 20.85 -14.13 -1.48
C ASP A 207 20.15 -15.48 -1.23
N GLY A 208 19.95 -15.84 0.04
CA GLY A 208 19.23 -17.07 0.42
C GLY A 208 17.69 -17.02 0.31
N SER A 209 17.12 -15.95 -0.27
CA SER A 209 15.66 -15.82 -0.34
C SER A 209 15.03 -16.78 -1.36
N ALA A 210 13.90 -17.41 -0.98
CA ALA A 210 13.15 -18.28 -1.89
C ALA A 210 12.64 -17.53 -3.14
N ILE A 211 12.37 -16.24 -3.01
CA ILE A 211 11.92 -15.38 -4.11
C ILE A 211 13.03 -15.20 -5.13
N ARG A 212 14.27 -14.94 -4.69
CA ARG A 212 15.41 -14.86 -5.59
C ARG A 212 15.63 -16.18 -6.32
N LYS A 213 15.54 -17.31 -5.62
CA LYS A 213 15.64 -18.65 -6.23
C LYS A 213 14.58 -18.85 -7.30
N HIS A 214 13.32 -18.48 -7.02
CA HIS A 214 12.23 -18.56 -7.99
C HIS A 214 12.44 -17.65 -9.21
N VAL A 215 12.94 -16.42 -9.02
CA VAL A 215 13.24 -15.51 -10.14
C VAL A 215 14.41 -16.01 -10.99
N LEU A 216 15.46 -16.57 -10.39
CA LEU A 216 16.59 -17.14 -11.13
C LEU A 216 16.18 -18.39 -11.90
N GLU A 217 15.36 -19.25 -11.30
CA GLU A 217 14.81 -20.45 -11.94
C GLU A 217 13.89 -20.09 -13.10
N TYR A 218 13.02 -19.08 -12.96
CA TYR A 218 12.20 -18.58 -14.05
C TYR A 218 13.03 -18.04 -15.24
N ASN A 219 14.19 -17.46 -14.96
CA ASN A 219 15.09 -16.95 -15.98
C ASN A 219 16.09 -18.01 -16.50
N ASP A 220 16.01 -19.27 -16.06
CA ASP A 220 16.97 -20.33 -16.36
C ASP A 220 18.44 -19.98 -16.02
N MET A 221 18.67 -19.08 -15.06
CA MET A 221 19.98 -18.62 -14.59
C MET A 221 20.35 -19.16 -13.21
N ARG A 222 19.64 -20.18 -12.74
CA ARG A 222 19.85 -20.75 -11.42
C ARG A 222 21.13 -21.58 -11.41
N ASP A 223 22.09 -21.14 -10.62
CA ASP A 223 23.29 -21.90 -10.27
C ASP A 223 23.10 -22.52 -8.88
N ASP A 224 23.21 -23.85 -8.77
CA ASP A 224 23.06 -24.58 -7.50
C ASP A 224 24.32 -24.51 -6.62
N PHE A 225 25.43 -23.92 -7.08
CA PHE A 225 26.64 -23.72 -6.28
C PHE A 225 26.57 -22.52 -5.32
N GLU A 226 25.77 -21.49 -5.63
CA GLU A 226 25.56 -20.31 -4.78
C GLU A 226 24.34 -20.52 -3.87
N LEU A 227 24.56 -20.80 -2.57
CA LEU A 227 23.52 -21.26 -1.63
C LEU A 227 22.92 -20.17 -0.73
#